data_AF-A0A429MI77-F1
#
_entry.id   AF-A0A429MI77-F1
#
_cell.length_a   1.000
_cell.length_b   1.000
_cell.length_c   1.000
_cell.angle_alpha   90.00
_cell.angle_beta   90.00
_cell.angle_gamma   90.00
#
_symmetry.space_group_name_H-M   'P 1'
#
loop_
_entity.id
_entity.type
_entity.pdbx_description
1 polymer ?
#
loop_
_entity_poly.entity_id
_entity_poly.type
_entity_poly.pdbx_seq_one_letter_code
_entity_poly.pdbx_strand_id
1 'polypeptide(L)'
;RRQVGTYLPIHLSSMGRACLAAMPEDEREFLLNAIRNKHKEDWIKINRDLDKAFKDYQDFGYCFSIGEWHKDVNSVAVPLIHEQHGLLVFNCGGPSFIMNREKLEEDIAPRLLHMVNNIRTEIS
;
A
#
# COMPACT_ATOMS: atom_id res chain seq x y z
N ARG A 1 5.45 -14.69 11.53
CA ARG A 1 5.74 -13.25 11.74
C ARG A 1 6.86 -12.85 10.78
N ARG A 2 6.74 -11.76 10.01
CA ARG A 2 7.88 -11.27 9.20
C ARG A 2 8.92 -10.64 10.11
N GLN A 3 10.19 -10.79 9.76
CA GLN A 3 11.30 -10.21 10.51
C GLN A 3 11.52 -8.76 10.09
N VAL A 4 12.03 -7.96 11.02
CA VAL A 4 12.50 -6.59 10.70
C VAL A 4 13.59 -6.70 9.64
N GLY A 5 13.56 -5.81 8.63
CA GLY A 5 14.46 -5.84 7.47
C GLY A 5 13.96 -6.68 6.28
N THR A 6 12.75 -7.24 6.34
CA THR A 6 12.15 -7.94 5.19
C THR A 6 11.68 -6.96 4.12
N TYR A 7 12.02 -7.21 2.86
CA TYR A 7 11.58 -6.42 1.71
C TYR A 7 10.30 -6.98 1.07
N LEU A 8 9.50 -6.09 0.47
CA LEU A 8 8.32 -6.46 -0.33
C LEU A 8 8.35 -5.80 -1.71
N PRO A 9 7.75 -6.43 -2.73
CA PRO A 9 7.59 -5.82 -4.05
C PRO A 9 6.70 -4.58 -3.97
N ILE A 10 7.20 -3.48 -4.55
CA ILE A 10 6.56 -2.17 -4.44
C ILE A 10 5.20 -2.09 -5.16
N HIS A 11 5.03 -2.79 -6.29
CA HIS A 11 3.79 -2.71 -7.07
C HIS A 11 2.72 -3.75 -6.68
N LEU A 12 3.11 -4.80 -5.95
CA LEU A 12 2.20 -5.90 -5.57
C LEU A 12 1.70 -5.80 -4.13
N SER A 13 2.50 -5.24 -3.22
CA SER A 13 2.15 -5.17 -1.80
C SER A 13 1.32 -3.93 -1.48
N SER A 14 0.44 -4.03 -0.46
CA SER A 14 -0.36 -2.87 -0.01
C SER A 14 0.55 -1.73 0.44
N MET A 15 1.64 -2.05 1.15
CA MET A 15 2.61 -1.05 1.60
C MET A 15 3.30 -0.34 0.44
N GLY A 16 3.74 -1.08 -0.57
CA GLY A 16 4.38 -0.49 -1.73
C GLY A 16 3.44 0.40 -2.54
N ARG A 17 2.17 -0.01 -2.66
CA ARG A 17 1.12 0.79 -3.31
C ARG A 17 0.82 2.08 -2.56
N ALA A 18 0.64 1.99 -1.25
CA ALA A 18 0.44 3.17 -0.40
C ALA A 18 1.67 4.10 -0.42
N CYS A 19 2.88 3.54 -0.47
CA CYS A 19 4.12 4.30 -0.66
C CYS A 19 4.10 5.06 -2.00
N LEU A 20 3.87 4.38 -3.12
CA LEU A 20 3.76 5.02 -4.42
C LEU A 20 2.65 6.07 -4.46
N ALA A 21 1.49 5.80 -3.87
CA ALA A 21 0.35 6.70 -3.89
C ALA A 21 0.59 8.04 -3.15
N ALA A 22 1.32 7.99 -2.03
CA ALA A 22 1.60 9.16 -1.20
C ALA A 22 2.88 9.92 -1.57
N MET A 23 3.71 9.35 -2.45
CA MET A 23 4.95 9.95 -2.92
C MET A 23 4.69 11.16 -3.85
N PRO A 24 5.59 12.16 -3.90
CA PRO A 24 5.56 13.21 -4.93
C PRO A 24 5.47 12.63 -6.34
N GLU A 25 4.82 13.37 -7.24
CA GLU A 25 4.49 12.86 -8.58
C GLU A 25 5.74 12.53 -9.42
N ASP A 26 6.76 13.36 -9.36
CA ASP A 26 8.03 13.19 -10.07
C ASP A 26 8.81 11.95 -9.57
N GLU A 27 8.89 11.76 -8.25
CA GLU A 27 9.48 10.57 -7.65
C GLU A 27 8.69 9.29 -7.99
N ARG A 28 7.34 9.38 -7.95
CA ARG A 28 6.46 8.28 -8.35
C ARG A 28 6.67 7.91 -9.81
N GLU A 29 6.68 8.88 -10.72
CA GLU A 29 6.90 8.65 -12.15
C GLU A 29 8.24 7.99 -12.44
N PHE A 30 9.30 8.42 -11.75
CA PHE A 30 10.61 7.78 -11.84
C PHE A 30 10.55 6.28 -11.51
N LEU A 31 9.88 5.92 -10.40
CA LEU A 31 9.71 4.52 -10.00
C LEU A 31 8.78 3.74 -10.94
N LEU A 32 7.69 4.35 -11.42
CA LEU A 32 6.80 3.72 -12.39
C LEU A 32 7.53 3.39 -13.70
N ASN A 33 8.40 4.28 -14.17
CA ASN A 33 9.25 4.03 -15.33
C ASN A 33 10.22 2.86 -15.09
N ALA A 34 10.83 2.78 -13.90
CA ALA A 34 11.69 1.65 -13.53
C ALA A 34 10.91 0.32 -13.47
N ILE A 35 9.70 0.32 -12.91
CA ILE A 35 8.80 -0.85 -12.87
C ILE A 35 8.44 -1.28 -14.30
N ARG A 36 8.01 -0.33 -15.15
CA ARG A 36 7.68 -0.58 -16.56
C ARG A 36 8.85 -1.21 -17.32
N ASN A 37 10.06 -0.68 -17.14
CA ASN A 37 11.24 -1.19 -17.82
C ASN A 37 11.61 -2.61 -17.37
N LYS A 38 11.37 -2.95 -16.10
CA LYS A 38 11.62 -4.28 -15.54
C LYS A 38 10.54 -5.30 -15.92
N HIS A 39 9.29 -4.87 -16.00
CA HIS A 39 8.11 -5.72 -16.21
C HIS A 39 7.38 -5.36 -17.50
N LYS A 40 8.10 -5.31 -18.63
CA LYS A 40 7.55 -4.83 -19.91
C LYS A 40 6.33 -5.63 -20.38
N GLU A 41 6.35 -6.94 -20.20
CA GLU A 41 5.29 -7.86 -20.64
C GLU A 41 4.01 -7.71 -19.79
N ASP A 42 4.17 -7.53 -18.48
CA ASP A 42 3.05 -7.41 -17.53
C ASP A 42 2.60 -5.96 -17.29
N TRP A 43 3.25 -4.97 -17.91
CA TRP A 43 3.10 -3.56 -17.56
C TRP A 43 1.65 -3.08 -17.61
N ILE A 44 0.89 -3.47 -18.64
CA ILE A 44 -0.51 -3.05 -18.79
C ILE A 44 -1.34 -3.47 -17.56
N LYS A 45 -1.12 -4.69 -17.08
CA LYS A 45 -1.80 -5.21 -15.88
C LYS A 45 -1.32 -4.47 -14.63
N ILE A 46 -0.01 -4.34 -14.45
CA ILE A 46 0.58 -3.66 -13.29
C ILE A 46 0.09 -2.21 -13.20
N ASN A 47 0.09 -1.48 -14.32
CA ASN A 47 -0.36 -0.09 -14.36
C ASN A 47 -1.83 0.02 -13.95
N ARG A 48 -2.71 -0.82 -14.52
CA ARG A 48 -4.13 -0.82 -14.15
C ARG A 48 -4.35 -1.13 -12.67
N ASP A 49 -3.60 -2.08 -12.12
CA ASP A 49 -3.74 -2.47 -10.72
C ASP A 49 -3.19 -1.37 -9.78
N LEU A 50 -2.16 -0.63 -10.20
CA LEU A 50 -1.65 0.56 -9.51
C LEU A 50 -2.62 1.75 -9.60
N ASP A 51 -3.18 2.02 -10.77
CA ASP A 51 -4.18 3.09 -10.97
C ASP A 51 -5.38 2.89 -10.04
N LYS A 52 -5.83 1.63 -9.89
CA LYS A 52 -6.88 1.28 -8.92
C LYS A 52 -6.43 1.61 -7.50
N ALA A 53 -5.22 1.23 -7.11
CA ALA A 53 -4.72 1.50 -5.76
C ALA A 53 -4.54 3.00 -5.48
N PHE A 54 -4.16 3.79 -6.49
CA PHE A 54 -4.08 5.25 -6.40
C PHE A 54 -5.45 5.88 -6.25
N LYS A 55 -6.45 5.35 -6.97
CA LYS A 55 -7.84 5.75 -6.79
C LYS A 55 -8.35 5.41 -5.38
N ASP A 56 -8.11 4.20 -4.90
CA ASP A 56 -8.48 3.80 -3.53
C ASP A 56 -7.83 4.73 -2.49
N TYR A 57 -6.57 5.12 -2.70
CA TYR A 57 -5.87 6.08 -1.84
C TYR A 57 -6.49 7.49 -1.90
N GLN A 58 -6.82 7.98 -3.09
CA GLN A 58 -7.46 9.29 -3.25
C GLN A 58 -8.85 9.34 -2.63
N ASP A 59 -9.63 8.26 -2.79
CA ASP A 59 -11.01 8.20 -2.33
C ASP A 59 -11.10 7.91 -0.81
N PHE A 60 -10.18 7.10 -0.26
CA PHE A 60 -10.30 6.57 1.11
C PHE A 60 -9.05 6.73 2.00
N GLY A 61 -7.89 7.09 1.47
CA GLY A 61 -6.65 7.25 2.23
C GLY A 61 -5.86 5.97 2.50
N TYR A 62 -6.20 4.84 1.85
CA TYR A 62 -5.50 3.56 1.99
C TYR A 62 -5.44 2.78 0.68
N CYS A 63 -4.51 1.81 0.61
CA CYS A 63 -4.39 0.88 -0.53
C CYS A 63 -4.52 -0.57 -0.09
N PHE A 64 -5.14 -1.40 -0.94
CA PHE A 64 -5.22 -2.83 -0.73
C PHE A 64 -4.16 -3.62 -1.53
N SER A 65 -3.90 -4.84 -1.06
CA SER A 65 -3.33 -5.93 -1.84
C SER A 65 -4.12 -7.19 -1.53
N ILE A 66 -4.90 -7.67 -2.51
CA ILE A 66 -5.84 -8.79 -2.35
C ILE A 66 -5.33 -9.98 -3.16
N GLY A 67 -4.51 -10.83 -2.53
CA GLY A 67 -3.90 -11.98 -3.19
C GLY A 67 -2.81 -11.63 -4.23
N GLU A 68 -2.51 -10.34 -4.41
CA GLU A 68 -1.65 -9.86 -5.52
C GLU A 68 -0.17 -10.07 -5.24
N TRP A 69 0.26 -9.86 -4.00
CA TRP A 69 1.64 -10.17 -3.60
C TRP A 69 1.85 -11.65 -3.32
N HIS A 70 0.89 -12.29 -2.65
CA HIS A 70 0.85 -13.72 -2.43
C HIS A 70 -0.61 -14.15 -2.39
N LYS A 71 -0.99 -15.16 -3.19
CA LYS A 71 -2.39 -15.56 -3.40
C LYS A 71 -3.19 -15.81 -2.11
N ASP A 72 -2.51 -16.30 -1.07
CA ASP A 72 -3.11 -16.64 0.23
C ASP A 72 -3.04 -15.50 1.26
N VAL A 73 -2.65 -14.28 0.85
CA VAL A 73 -2.47 -13.13 1.74
C VAL A 73 -3.22 -11.92 1.21
N ASN A 74 -4.05 -11.36 2.08
CA ASN A 74 -4.67 -10.06 1.85
C ASN A 74 -4.15 -9.05 2.88
N SER A 75 -4.10 -7.78 2.48
CA SER A 75 -3.65 -6.70 3.35
C SER A 75 -4.16 -5.34 2.91
N VAL A 76 -4.18 -4.40 3.84
CA VAL A 76 -4.41 -2.96 3.63
C VAL A 76 -3.26 -2.16 4.21
N ALA A 77 -2.95 -1.01 3.62
CA ALA A 77 -1.92 -0.11 4.12
C ALA A 77 -2.32 1.36 4.04
N VAL A 78 -1.83 2.15 4.99
CA VAL A 78 -2.05 3.59 5.11
C VAL A 78 -0.68 4.28 5.18
N PRO A 79 -0.41 5.29 4.33
CA PRO A 79 0.82 6.06 4.38
C PRO A 79 0.77 7.22 5.40
N LEU A 80 1.93 7.62 5.89
CA LEU A 80 2.15 8.77 6.78
C LEU A 80 3.41 9.51 6.35
N ILE A 81 3.28 10.78 6.00
CA ILE A 81 4.43 11.66 5.79
C ILE A 81 4.87 12.19 7.16
N HIS A 82 6.09 11.86 7.55
CA HIS A 82 6.72 12.28 8.79
C HIS A 82 7.86 13.27 8.49
N GLU A 83 7.97 14.36 9.24
CA GLU A 83 8.96 15.42 8.96
C GLU A 83 10.42 14.91 9.00
N GLN A 84 10.78 14.14 10.02
CA GLN A 84 12.14 13.61 10.20
C GLN A 84 12.42 12.29 9.47
N HIS A 85 11.41 11.43 9.29
CA HIS A 85 11.58 10.07 8.77
C HIS A 85 11.09 9.89 7.33
N GLY A 86 10.53 10.94 6.73
CA GLY A 86 9.95 10.90 5.39
C GLY A 86 8.68 10.06 5.35
N LEU A 87 8.45 9.40 4.21
CA LEU A 87 7.25 8.59 4.00
C LEU A 87 7.33 7.24 4.72
N LEU A 88 6.50 7.08 5.74
CA LEU A 88 6.27 5.83 6.45
C LEU A 88 4.97 5.18 5.96
N VAL A 89 4.88 3.85 6.09
CA VAL A 89 3.66 3.11 5.71
C VAL A 89 3.36 2.07 6.76
N PHE A 90 2.10 2.04 7.20
CA PHE A 90 1.58 1.08 8.16
C PHE A 90 0.66 0.11 7.44
N ASN A 91 0.74 -1.18 7.75
CA ASN A 91 -0.17 -2.16 7.17
C ASN A 91 -0.79 -3.09 8.21
N CYS A 92 -1.89 -3.71 7.81
CA CYS A 92 -2.46 -4.86 8.49
C CYS A 92 -2.84 -5.90 7.44
N GLY A 93 -2.49 -7.16 7.70
CA GLY A 93 -2.73 -8.24 6.75
C GLY A 93 -2.47 -9.61 7.34
N GLY A 94 -2.96 -10.62 6.64
CA GLY A 94 -2.93 -12.00 7.10
C GLY A 94 -3.48 -12.97 6.06
N PRO A 95 -3.74 -14.23 6.46
CA PRO A 95 -4.29 -15.22 5.56
C PRO A 95 -5.61 -14.75 4.94
N SER A 96 -5.77 -14.93 3.63
CA SER A 96 -6.91 -14.41 2.84
C SER A 96 -8.27 -14.91 3.34
N PHE A 97 -8.33 -16.10 3.94
CA PHE A 97 -9.55 -16.65 4.54
C PHE A 97 -9.95 -15.97 5.86
N ILE A 98 -9.01 -15.35 6.58
CA ILE A 98 -9.28 -14.56 7.80
C ILE A 98 -9.52 -13.10 7.44
N MET A 99 -8.72 -12.59 6.51
CA MET A 99 -8.71 -11.21 6.03
C MET A 99 -9.36 -11.15 4.65
N ASN A 100 -10.63 -11.54 4.54
CA ASN A 100 -11.35 -11.40 3.27
C ASN A 100 -11.53 -9.90 2.92
N ARG A 101 -11.97 -9.62 1.70
CA ARG A 101 -12.06 -8.24 1.20
C ARG A 101 -13.03 -7.38 2.01
N GLU A 102 -14.21 -7.90 2.29
CA GLU A 102 -15.25 -7.23 3.09
C GLU A 102 -14.72 -6.83 4.46
N LYS A 103 -14.08 -7.74 5.20
CA LYS A 103 -13.48 -7.43 6.49
C LYS A 103 -12.38 -6.38 6.41
N LEU A 104 -11.57 -6.41 5.35
CA LEU A 104 -10.55 -5.39 5.16
C LEU A 104 -11.16 -4.02 4.91
N GLU A 105 -12.20 -3.94 4.07
CA GLU A 105 -12.86 -2.68 3.70
C GLU A 105 -13.71 -2.11 4.84
N GLU A 106 -14.48 -2.95 5.55
CA GLU A 106 -15.48 -2.50 6.52
C GLU A 106 -14.94 -2.36 7.96
N ASP A 107 -13.87 -3.07 8.32
CA ASP A 107 -13.36 -3.12 9.70
C ASP A 107 -11.89 -2.70 9.80
N ILE A 108 -10.99 -3.36 9.05
CA ILE A 108 -9.56 -3.19 9.25
C ILE A 108 -9.05 -1.86 8.68
N ALA A 109 -9.47 -1.46 7.49
CA ALA A 109 -9.00 -0.23 6.84
C ALA A 109 -9.41 1.04 7.62
N PRO A 110 -10.67 1.22 8.07
CA PRO A 110 -11.05 2.39 8.87
C PRO A 110 -10.29 2.47 10.19
N ARG A 111 -10.08 1.33 10.88
CA ARG A 111 -9.31 1.29 12.13
C ARG A 111 -7.84 1.63 11.92
N LEU A 112 -7.23 1.12 10.85
CA LEU A 112 -5.84 1.40 10.54
C LEU A 112 -5.65 2.88 10.19
N LEU A 113 -6.57 3.47 9.43
CA LEU A 113 -6.57 4.90 9.11
C LEU A 113 -6.70 5.74 10.38
N HIS A 114 -7.63 5.39 11.27
CA HIS A 114 -7.79 6.06 12.56
C HIS A 114 -6.52 5.97 13.41
N MET A 115 -5.88 4.81 13.49
CA MET A 115 -4.61 4.62 14.20
C MET A 115 -3.51 5.52 13.64
N VAL A 116 -3.35 5.60 12.32
CA VAL A 116 -2.33 6.45 11.68
C VAL A 116 -2.61 7.94 11.93
N ASN A 117 -3.88 8.36 11.93
CA ASN A 117 -4.26 9.73 12.27
C ASN A 117 -3.96 10.08 13.75
N ASN A 118 -4.17 9.14 14.66
CA ASN A 118 -3.80 9.32 16.07
C ASN A 118 -2.27 9.47 16.21
N ILE A 119 -1.49 8.58 15.57
CA ILE A 119 -0.03 8.68 15.54
C ILE A 119 0.40 10.04 14.98
N ARG A 120 -0.18 10.48 13.86
CA ARG A 120 0.11 11.80 13.26
C ARG A 120 -0.10 12.93 14.25
N THR A 121 -1.16 12.87 15.05
CA THR A 121 -1.51 13.91 16.02
C THR A 121 -0.57 13.94 17.22
N GLU A 122 -0.06 12.78 17.64
CA GLU A 122 0.88 12.67 18.77
C GLU A 122 2.32 13.10 18.41
N ILE A 123 2.69 13.01 17.13
CA ILE A 123 4.03 13.33 16.64
C ILE A 123 4.14 14.71 15.97
N SER A 124 3.02 15.41 15.77
CA SER A 124 2.98 16.80 15.28
C SER A 124 3.20 17.76 16.44
#